data_AF-A0A968TWK2-F1
#
_entry.id   AF-A0A968TWK2-F1
#
_cell.length_a   1.000
_cell.length_b   1.000
_cell.length_c   1.000
_cell.angle_alpha   90.00
_cell.angle_beta   90.00
_cell.angle_gamma   90.00
#
_symmetry.space_group_name_H-M   'P 1'
#
loop_
_entity.id
_entity.type
_entity.pdbx_description
1 polymer ?
#
loop_
_entity_poly.entity_id
_entity_poly.type
_entity_poly.pdbx_seq_one_letter_code
_entity_poly.pdbx_strand_id
1 'polypeptide(L)'
;MTAVALAMERCFDPWRTQSQQTLARLERKQRIESELAEEEALDVEAARLLTEAAVQQMREPDVRLAVADLKRHKPWLFRQRQVAGAKAMPARQQRMDKPQVEQAAEQAASTGDRRDLLRYLRLRPQGGVK
;
A
#
# COMPACT_ATOMS: atom_id res chain seq x y z
N MET A 1 36.72 -48.62 15.27
CA MET A 1 36.75 -47.16 15.05
C MET A 1 35.49 -46.63 14.34
N THR A 2 34.32 -47.24 14.55
CA THR A 2 33.07 -46.90 13.84
C THR A 2 32.00 -46.24 14.73
N ALA A 3 32.11 -46.34 16.06
CA ALA A 3 31.11 -45.79 16.98
C ALA A 3 31.14 -44.26 17.11
N VAL A 4 32.30 -43.62 16.94
CA VAL A 4 32.43 -42.15 17.05
C VAL A 4 31.87 -41.44 15.81
N ALA A 5 31.99 -42.03 14.62
CA ALA A 5 31.44 -41.47 13.38
C ALA A 5 29.90 -41.43 13.39
N LEU A 6 29.26 -42.50 13.87
CA LEU A 6 27.80 -42.58 14.00
C LEU A 6 27.21 -41.64 15.08
N ALA A 7 27.98 -41.31 16.11
CA ALA A 7 27.55 -40.37 17.15
C ALA A 7 27.65 -38.91 16.68
N MET A 8 28.62 -38.56 15.84
CA MET A 8 28.74 -37.20 15.27
C MET A 8 27.69 -36.92 14.19
N GLU A 9 27.28 -37.91 13.38
CA GLU A 9 26.24 -37.70 12.35
C GLU A 9 24.87 -37.35 12.98
N ARG A 10 24.48 -38.01 14.07
CA ARG A 10 23.17 -37.79 14.71
C ARG A 10 23.00 -36.44 15.40
N CYS A 11 24.08 -35.81 15.86
CA CYS A 11 24.03 -34.47 16.44
C CYS A 11 24.01 -33.37 15.36
N PHE A 12 24.54 -33.65 14.17
CA PHE A 12 24.69 -32.67 13.10
C PHE A 12 23.42 -32.52 12.24
N ASP A 13 22.58 -33.55 12.19
CA ASP A 13 21.34 -33.55 11.42
C ASP A 13 20.29 -32.51 11.86
N PRO A 14 19.95 -32.32 13.15
CA PRO A 14 19.00 -31.28 13.54
C PRO A 14 19.48 -29.87 13.20
N TRP A 15 20.79 -29.61 13.28
CA TRP A 15 21.39 -28.33 12.90
C TRP A 15 21.36 -28.09 11.39
N ARG A 16 21.60 -29.14 10.57
CA ARG A 16 21.44 -29.06 9.11
C ARG A 16 20.00 -28.76 8.71
N THR A 17 19.02 -29.43 9.31
CA THR A 17 17.60 -29.18 9.00
C THR A 17 17.17 -27.78 9.41
N GLN A 18 17.59 -27.31 10.59
CA GLN A 18 17.29 -25.96 11.06
C GLN A 18 17.92 -24.88 10.16
N SER A 19 19.16 -25.09 9.72
CA SER A 19 19.84 -24.17 8.81
C SER A 19 19.16 -24.13 7.44
N GLN A 20 18.79 -25.29 6.88
CA GLN A 20 18.06 -25.38 5.62
C GLN A 20 16.67 -24.72 5.68
N GLN A 21 15.94 -24.91 6.78
CA GLN A 21 14.65 -24.25 7.00
C GLN A 21 14.79 -22.73 7.09
N THR A 22 15.85 -22.25 7.74
CA THR A 22 16.13 -20.81 7.86
C THR A 22 16.45 -20.22 6.50
N LEU A 23 17.27 -20.89 5.69
CA LEU A 23 17.58 -20.46 4.32
C LEU A 23 16.33 -20.44 3.45
N ALA A 24 15.54 -21.51 3.43
CA ALA A 24 14.30 -21.57 2.65
C ALA A 24 13.30 -20.46 3.03
N ARG A 25 13.25 -20.08 4.32
CA ARG A 25 12.42 -18.97 4.79
C ARG A 25 12.94 -17.62 4.30
N LEU A 26 14.25 -17.40 4.33
CA LEU A 26 14.88 -16.16 3.85
C LEU A 26 14.75 -16.01 2.33
N GLU A 27 14.98 -17.09 1.58
CA GLU A 27 14.82 -17.11 0.12
C GLU A 27 13.38 -16.78 -0.28
N ARG A 28 12.40 -17.34 0.42
CA ARG A 28 10.98 -17.03 0.17
C ARG A 28 10.66 -15.56 0.45
N LYS A 29 11.17 -15.00 1.54
CA LYS A 29 11.00 -13.58 1.88
C LYS A 29 11.61 -12.69 0.81
N GLN A 30 12.85 -12.95 0.40
CA GLN A 30 13.52 -12.20 -0.65
C GLN A 30 12.75 -12.25 -1.98
N ARG A 31 12.21 -13.43 -2.35
CA ARG A 31 11.39 -13.56 -3.56
C ARG A 31 10.09 -12.75 -3.48
N ILE A 32 9.45 -12.68 -2.32
CA ILE A 32 8.25 -11.86 -2.14
C ILE A 32 8.62 -10.37 -2.24
N GLU A 33 9.70 -9.96 -1.58
CA GLU A 33 10.15 -8.57 -1.59
C GLU A 33 10.59 -8.10 -2.98
N SER A 34 11.25 -8.96 -3.77
CA SER A 34 11.62 -8.64 -5.15
C SER A 34 10.40 -8.43 -6.04
N GLU A 35 9.41 -9.31 -5.97
CA GLU A 35 8.18 -9.21 -6.77
C GLU A 35 7.34 -8.00 -6.36
N LEU A 36 7.27 -7.67 -5.07
CA LEU A 36 6.58 -6.46 -4.60
C LEU A 36 7.28 -5.17 -5.03
N ALA A 37 8.61 -5.17 -5.09
CA ALA A 37 9.38 -4.04 -5.59
C ALA A 37 9.18 -3.84 -7.10
N GLU A 38 9.18 -4.93 -7.88
CA GLU A 38 8.89 -4.89 -9.32
C GLU A 38 7.49 -4.34 -9.61
N GLU A 39 6.51 -4.65 -8.76
CA GLU A 39 5.13 -4.18 -8.86
C GLU A 39 4.87 -2.80 -8.21
N GLU A 40 5.92 -2.12 -7.74
CA GLU A 40 5.88 -0.79 -7.12
C GLU A 40 4.92 -0.70 -5.91
N ALA A 41 5.02 -1.65 -4.98
CA ALA A 41 4.27 -1.61 -3.72
C ALA A 41 4.61 -0.34 -2.90
N LEU A 42 3.59 0.38 -2.44
CA LEU A 42 3.71 1.58 -1.60
C LEU A 42 3.98 1.23 -0.15
N ASP A 43 3.32 0.19 0.35
CA ASP A 43 3.52 -0.38 1.68
C ASP A 43 3.99 -1.82 1.54
N VAL A 44 5.32 -1.98 1.49
CA VAL A 44 5.98 -3.27 1.27
C VAL A 44 5.70 -4.24 2.40
N GLU A 45 5.63 -3.77 3.65
CA GLU A 45 5.43 -4.65 4.80
C GLU A 45 4.00 -5.19 4.85
N ALA A 46 3.00 -4.32 4.65
CA ALA A 46 1.60 -4.75 4.56
C ALA A 46 1.38 -5.67 3.36
N ALA A 47 1.95 -5.34 2.19
CA ALA A 47 1.84 -6.18 1.01
C ALA A 47 2.54 -7.54 1.22
N ARG A 48 3.69 -7.59 1.89
CA ARG A 48 4.39 -8.86 2.22
C ARG A 48 3.52 -9.75 3.10
N LEU A 49 2.96 -9.22 4.19
CA LEU A 49 2.11 -9.99 5.10
C LEU A 49 0.89 -10.58 4.39
N LEU A 50 0.27 -9.81 3.49
CA LEU A 50 -0.88 -10.25 2.72
C LEU A 50 -0.49 -11.30 1.66
N THR A 51 0.65 -11.11 0.98
CA THR A 51 1.18 -12.10 0.02
C THR A 51 1.55 -13.40 0.72
N GLU A 52 2.22 -13.35 1.88
CA GLU A 52 2.54 -14.55 2.68
C GLU A 52 1.25 -15.30 3.08
N ALA A 53 0.24 -14.58 3.56
CA ALA A 53 -1.05 -15.17 3.91
C ALA A 53 -1.78 -15.78 2.70
N ALA A 54 -1.67 -15.16 1.52
CA ALA A 54 -2.25 -15.68 0.29
C ALA A 54 -1.52 -16.95 -0.20
N VAL A 55 -0.19 -16.94 -0.24
CA VAL A 55 0.64 -18.09 -0.65
C VAL A 55 0.42 -19.30 0.25
N GLN A 56 0.22 -19.09 1.56
CA GLN A 56 -0.09 -20.18 2.50
C GLN A 56 -1.45 -20.86 2.24
N GLN A 57 -2.39 -20.17 1.59
CA GLN A 57 -3.71 -20.70 1.26
C GLN A 57 -3.73 -21.39 -0.12
N MET A 58 -2.67 -21.24 -0.92
CA MET A 58 -2.58 -21.83 -2.25
C MET A 58 -2.21 -23.32 -2.19
N ARG A 59 -2.82 -24.12 -3.06
CA ARG A 59 -2.45 -25.54 -3.23
C ARG A 59 -1.04 -25.68 -3.81
N GLU A 60 -0.69 -24.79 -4.74
CA GLU A 60 0.63 -24.67 -5.34
C GLU A 60 1.14 -23.24 -5.07
N PRO A 61 2.20 -23.06 -4.26
CA PRO A 61 2.63 -21.74 -3.84
C PRO A 61 3.33 -20.99 -4.98
N ASP A 62 2.64 -20.00 -5.55
CA ASP A 62 3.19 -19.07 -6.53
C ASP A 62 3.10 -17.62 -6.03
N VAL A 63 4.26 -17.03 -5.79
CA VAL A 63 4.39 -15.65 -5.30
C VAL A 63 3.88 -14.64 -6.34
N ARG A 64 4.12 -14.88 -7.63
CA ARG A 64 3.73 -13.94 -8.69
C ARG A 64 2.23 -13.86 -8.81
N LEU A 65 1.57 -15.01 -8.81
CA LEU A 65 0.10 -15.08 -8.82
C LEU A 65 -0.49 -14.41 -7.58
N ALA A 66 0.09 -14.65 -6.40
CA ALA A 66 -0.36 -14.03 -5.17
C ALA A 66 -0.24 -12.50 -5.20
N VAL A 67 0.88 -11.95 -5.71
CA VAL A 67 1.08 -10.50 -5.86
C VAL A 67 0.13 -9.90 -6.90
N ALA A 68 -0.07 -10.57 -8.04
CA ALA A 68 -1.00 -10.13 -9.08
C ALA A 68 -2.46 -10.09 -8.57
N ASP A 69 -2.87 -11.12 -7.84
CA ASP A 69 -4.18 -11.16 -7.19
C ASP A 69 -4.30 -10.07 -6.11
N LEU A 70 -3.25 -9.86 -5.32
CA LEU A 70 -3.23 -8.78 -4.32
C LEU A 70 -3.40 -7.41 -4.98
N LYS A 71 -2.72 -7.15 -6.10
CA LYS A 71 -2.85 -5.92 -6.88
C LYS A 71 -4.25 -5.73 -7.44
N ARG A 72 -4.91 -6.81 -7.87
CA ARG A 72 -6.29 -6.77 -8.36
C ARG A 72 -7.30 -6.44 -7.25
N HIS A 73 -7.15 -7.00 -6.05
CA HIS A 73 -8.11 -6.84 -4.96
C HIS A 73 -7.82 -5.61 -4.07
N LYS A 74 -6.56 -5.19 -3.98
CA LYS A 74 -6.10 -4.08 -3.14
C LYS A 74 -5.18 -3.14 -3.93
N PRO A 75 -5.70 -2.47 -4.98
CA PRO A 75 -4.90 -1.63 -5.87
C PRO A 75 -4.32 -0.39 -5.19
N TRP A 76 -4.79 -0.02 -4.00
CA TRP A 76 -4.26 1.09 -3.19
C TRP A 76 -2.94 0.74 -2.48
N LEU A 77 -2.54 -0.53 -2.43
CA LEU A 77 -1.22 -0.94 -1.93
C LEU A 77 -0.11 -0.75 -2.97
N PHE A 78 -0.47 -0.50 -4.23
CA PHE A 78 0.47 -0.42 -5.33
C PHE A 78 0.40 0.96 -5.96
N ARG A 79 1.52 1.42 -6.49
CA ARG A 79 1.53 2.62 -7.30
C ARG A 79 0.73 2.34 -8.57
N GLN A 80 -0.46 2.93 -8.66
CA GLN A 80 -1.21 2.91 -9.91
C GLN A 80 -0.43 3.72 -10.93
N ARG A 81 0.10 3.05 -11.95
CA ARG A 81 0.54 3.72 -13.17
C ARG A 81 -0.71 4.37 -13.74
N GLN A 82 -0.89 5.67 -13.47
CA GLN A 82 -1.97 6.44 -14.04
C GLN A 82 -1.86 6.29 -15.55
N VAL A 83 -2.72 5.46 -16.13
CA VAL A 83 -2.96 5.47 -17.55
C VAL A 83 -3.44 6.90 -17.82
N ALA A 84 -2.59 7.69 -18.47
CA ALA A 84 -2.90 9.04 -18.89
C ALA A 84 -4.20 8.99 -19.72
N GLY A 85 -5.34 9.21 -19.07
CA GLY A 85 -6.64 8.85 -19.64
C GLY A 85 -7.82 9.25 -18.77
N ALA A 86 -7.66 9.24 -17.45
CA ALA A 86 -8.60 9.94 -16.58
C ALA A 86 -8.26 11.44 -16.63
N LYS A 87 -8.82 12.16 -17.61
CA LYS A 87 -8.97 13.62 -17.55
C LYS A 87 -9.78 13.95 -16.29
N ALA A 88 -9.12 14.05 -15.14
CA ALA A 88 -9.66 14.80 -14.03
C ALA A 88 -9.89 16.20 -14.58
N MET A 89 -11.17 16.58 -14.70
CA MET A 89 -11.52 17.92 -15.16
C MET A 89 -10.72 18.91 -14.32
N PRO A 90 -10.00 19.87 -14.93
CA PRO A 90 -9.38 20.92 -14.15
C PRO A 90 -10.50 21.56 -13.36
N ALA A 91 -10.39 21.54 -12.02
CA ALA A 91 -11.24 22.37 -11.19
C ALA A 91 -11.13 23.76 -11.79
N ARG A 92 -12.20 24.22 -12.42
CA ARG A 92 -12.25 25.54 -13.04
C ARG A 92 -11.99 26.49 -11.89
N GLN A 93 -10.76 26.95 -11.75
CA GLN A 93 -10.42 28.10 -10.94
C GLN A 93 -11.12 29.25 -11.64
N GLN A 94 -12.43 29.37 -11.40
CA GLN A 94 -13.12 30.64 -11.51
C GLN A 94 -12.24 31.58 -10.71
N ARG A 95 -11.64 32.56 -11.39
CA ARG A 95 -11.10 33.72 -10.70
C ARG A 95 -12.31 34.31 -9.98
N MET A 96 -12.42 34.00 -8.70
CA MET A 96 -13.55 34.39 -7.89
C MET A 96 -13.36 35.85 -7.53
N ASP A 97 -14.35 36.66 -7.87
CA ASP A 97 -14.38 38.05 -7.46
C ASP A 97 -14.48 38.07 -5.93
N LYS A 98 -13.50 38.70 -5.26
CA LYS A 98 -13.46 38.95 -3.81
C LYS A 98 -14.84 39.29 -3.18
N PRO A 99 -15.71 40.13 -3.80
CA PRO A 99 -17.04 40.41 -3.24
C PRO A 99 -17.93 39.18 -3.02
N GLN A 100 -17.81 38.12 -3.83
CA GLN A 100 -18.66 36.93 -3.68
C GLN A 100 -18.28 36.08 -2.47
N VAL A 101 -16.99 36.08 -2.08
CA VAL A 101 -16.50 35.36 -0.91
C VAL A 101 -16.94 36.06 0.37
N GLU A 102 -16.86 37.40 0.39
CA GLU A 102 -17.28 38.24 1.53
C GLU A 102 -18.80 38.11 1.78
N GLN A 103 -19.63 38.19 0.73
CA GLN A 103 -21.07 38.01 0.86
C GLN A 103 -21.45 36.61 1.38
N ALA A 104 -20.76 35.56 0.93
CA ALA A 104 -20.99 34.21 1.45
C ALA A 104 -20.56 34.06 2.92
N ALA A 105 -19.52 34.79 3.35
CA ALA A 105 -19.07 34.81 4.73
C ALA A 105 -20.09 35.51 5.65
N GLU A 106 -20.60 36.67 5.24
CA GLU A 106 -21.63 37.41 5.98
C GLU A 106 -22.93 36.61 6.10
N GLN A 107 -23.36 35.98 5.01
CA GLN A 107 -24.53 35.10 5.03
C GLN A 107 -24.33 33.97 6.03
N ALA A 108 -23.24 33.22 5.95
CA ALA A 108 -22.94 32.12 6.87
C ALA A 108 -22.86 32.58 8.34
N ALA A 109 -22.32 33.77 8.61
CA ALA A 109 -22.24 34.34 9.95
C ALA A 109 -23.62 34.77 10.48
N SER A 110 -24.50 35.25 9.61
CA SER A 110 -25.84 35.73 9.98
C SER A 110 -26.87 34.60 10.17
N THR A 111 -26.85 33.57 9.33
CA THR A 111 -27.83 32.47 9.37
C THR A 111 -27.38 31.31 10.25
N GLY A 112 -26.06 31.09 10.37
CA GLY A 112 -25.51 29.91 11.05
C GLY A 112 -25.86 28.58 10.37
N ASP A 113 -26.42 28.61 9.15
CA ASP A 113 -26.79 27.41 8.41
C ASP A 113 -25.52 26.74 7.86
N ARG A 114 -25.43 25.42 8.07
CA ARG A 114 -24.39 24.56 7.50
C ARG A 114 -24.28 24.72 5.98
N ARG A 115 -25.38 24.95 5.27
CA ARG A 115 -25.37 25.11 3.80
C ARG A 115 -24.61 26.36 3.37
N ASP A 116 -24.81 27.47 4.06
CA ASP A 116 -24.15 28.74 3.78
C ASP A 116 -22.68 28.67 4.17
N LEU A 117 -22.36 28.01 5.29
CA LEU A 117 -20.99 27.73 5.68
C LEU A 117 -20.25 26.89 4.63
N LEU A 118 -20.87 25.82 4.12
CA LEU A 118 -20.27 24.99 3.08
C LEU A 118 -20.13 25.74 1.75
N ARG A 119 -21.04 26.66 1.43
CA ARG A 119 -20.91 27.55 0.28
C ARG A 119 -19.67 28.43 0.43
N TYR A 120 -19.52 29.11 1.57
CA TYR A 120 -18.33 29.92 1.87
C TYR A 120 -17.03 29.10 1.81
N LEU A 121 -16.98 27.93 2.44
CA LEU A 121 -15.79 27.07 2.46
C LEU A 121 -15.39 26.54 1.09
N ARG A 122 -16.34 26.34 0.17
CA ARG A 122 -16.05 25.98 -1.23
C ARG A 122 -15.48 27.16 -2.02
N LEU A 123 -15.92 28.38 -1.69
CA LEU A 123 -15.43 29.61 -2.30
C LEU A 123 -14.07 30.04 -1.74
N ARG A 124 -13.68 29.53 -0.57
CA ARG A 124 -12.36 29.77 0.05
C ARG A 124 -11.39 28.64 -0.31
N PRO A 125 -10.43 28.84 -1.23
CA PRO A 125 -9.36 27.87 -1.44
C PRO A 125 -8.51 27.79 -0.16
N GLN A 126 -8.26 26.57 0.32
CA GLN A 126 -7.29 26.30 1.39
C GLN A 126 -5.88 26.58 0.85
N GLY A 127 -5.42 27.84 0.90
CA GLY A 127 -4.16 28.23 0.26
C GLY A 127 -3.70 29.65 0.54
N GLY A 128 -3.99 30.19 1.72
CA GLY A 128 -3.55 31.51 2.15
C GLY A 128 -2.77 31.45 3.46
N VAL A 129 -1.72 30.63 3.50
CA VAL A 129 -0.65 30.78 4.51
C VAL A 129 0.32 31.79 3.92
N LYS A 130 0.41 32.97 4.54
CA LYS A 130 1.58 33.83 4.45
C LYS A 130 2.37 33.67 5.73
#